data_AF-A0A1M2V1X4-F1
#
_entry.id   AF-A0A1M2V1X4-F1
#
_cell.length_a   1.000
_cell.length_b   1.000
_cell.length_c   1.000
_cell.angle_alpha   90.00
_cell.angle_beta   90.00
_cell.angle_gamma   90.00
#
_symmetry.space_group_name_H-M   'P 1'
#
loop_
_entity.id
_entity.type
_entity.pdbx_description
1 polymer ?
#
loop_
_entity_poly.entity_id
_entity_poly.type
_entity_poly.pdbx_seq_one_letter_code
_entity_poly.pdbx_strand_id
1 'polypeptide(L)'
;MRSFILAAFFALCASQVFALGVNITGLTTLSATDFLAPADASLASCSNPAPNAGPCTLALANVTACGTDDGCLCNNATVLSIVACEECMFTQLVNDNRRPSDPRAGQTSAIAAYGAACTVANHTIALTKDEIALTVPSNWDGPFGQGLTTLGTVVTVAAGAFIGVGMITVVNTM
;
A
#
# COMPACT_ATOMS: atom_id res chain seq x y z
N MET A 1 35.08 -34.78 6.18
CA MET A 1 34.97 -33.35 5.81
C MET A 1 33.95 -33.09 4.69
N ARG A 2 33.80 -33.98 3.70
CA ARG A 2 32.77 -33.85 2.63
C ARG A 2 31.31 -33.84 3.12
N SER A 3 31.00 -34.57 4.19
CA SER A 3 29.63 -34.67 4.74
C SER A 3 29.16 -33.43 5.51
N PHE A 4 30.08 -32.60 6.01
CA PHE A 4 29.73 -31.36 6.73
C PHE A 4 29.29 -30.25 5.77
N ILE A 5 29.81 -30.23 4.55
CA ILE A 5 29.46 -29.23 3.53
C ILE A 5 28.02 -29.44 3.03
N LEU A 6 27.59 -30.70 2.89
CA LEU A 6 26.21 -31.04 2.49
C LEU A 6 25.20 -30.71 3.60
N ALA A 7 25.55 -30.92 4.87
CA ALA A 7 24.68 -30.55 6.00
C ALA A 7 24.48 -29.03 6.12
N ALA A 8 25.53 -28.23 5.88
CA ALA A 8 25.44 -26.77 5.87
C ALA A 8 24.57 -26.24 4.71
N PHE A 9 24.65 -26.87 3.53
CA PHE A 9 23.83 -26.50 2.37
C PHE A 9 22.34 -26.83 2.60
N PHE A 10 22.02 -27.98 3.19
CA PHE A 10 20.63 -28.31 3.55
C PHE A 10 20.08 -27.43 4.67
N ALA A 11 20.88 -26.99 5.64
CA ALA A 11 20.45 -26.03 6.67
C ALA A 11 20.16 -24.62 6.10
N LEU A 12 20.90 -24.21 5.08
CA LEU A 12 20.66 -22.95 4.34
C LEU A 12 19.42 -23.01 3.43
N CYS A 13 19.01 -24.20 2.98
CA CYS A 13 17.78 -24.38 2.22
C CYS A 13 16.56 -24.70 3.11
N ALA A 14 16.76 -25.22 4.32
CA ALA A 14 15.69 -25.54 5.26
C ALA A 14 15.18 -24.31 6.05
N SER A 15 15.85 -23.16 5.97
CA SER A 15 15.36 -21.89 6.52
C SER A 15 14.20 -21.27 5.73
N GLN A 16 13.77 -21.89 4.62
CA GLN A 16 12.61 -21.45 3.84
C GLN A 16 11.28 -22.08 4.30
N VAL A 17 11.22 -22.71 5.48
CA VAL A 17 10.06 -23.47 5.93
C VAL A 17 9.39 -22.74 7.10
N PHE A 18 8.21 -22.16 6.82
CA PHE A 18 7.33 -21.36 7.69
C PHE A 18 7.75 -19.91 7.97
N ALA A 19 7.90 -19.11 6.91
CA ALA A 19 7.64 -17.67 7.01
C ALA A 19 6.20 -17.42 6.54
N LEU A 20 5.49 -16.50 7.20
CA LEU A 20 4.12 -16.11 6.84
C LEU A 20 4.02 -15.84 5.33
N GLY A 21 3.31 -16.72 4.62
CA GLY A 21 3.14 -16.65 3.17
C GLY A 21 2.04 -15.66 2.82
N VAL A 22 2.41 -14.45 2.43
CA VAL A 22 1.44 -13.45 1.96
C VAL A 22 1.12 -13.77 0.50
N ASN A 23 -0.16 -14.06 0.22
CA ASN A 23 -0.63 -14.35 -1.14
C ASN A 23 -1.39 -13.16 -1.70
N ILE A 24 -0.73 -12.39 -2.56
CA ILE A 24 -1.35 -11.29 -3.31
C ILE A 24 -1.76 -11.85 -4.68
N THR A 25 -3.01 -11.61 -5.09
CA THR A 25 -3.49 -12.00 -6.42
C THR A 25 -2.55 -11.52 -7.52
N GLY A 26 -1.88 -12.46 -8.20
CA GLY A 26 -0.92 -12.19 -9.27
C GLY A 26 0.55 -12.47 -8.95
N LEU A 27 0.90 -12.83 -7.70
CA LEU A 27 2.25 -13.27 -7.33
C LEU A 27 2.25 -14.62 -6.63
N THR A 28 3.39 -15.32 -6.69
CA THR A 28 3.67 -16.48 -5.85
C THR A 28 3.79 -16.04 -4.39
N THR A 29 3.59 -16.97 -3.44
CA THR A 29 3.76 -16.75 -2.01
C THR A 29 5.07 -16.05 -1.68
N LEU A 30 4.98 -14.93 -0.97
CA LEU A 30 6.11 -14.06 -0.63
C LEU A 30 6.39 -14.10 0.86
N SER A 31 7.67 -13.98 1.21
CA SER A 31 8.07 -13.79 2.60
C SER A 31 7.67 -12.38 3.08
N ALA A 32 7.45 -12.22 4.39
CA ALA A 32 7.09 -10.94 4.99
C ALA A 32 8.16 -9.84 4.76
N THR A 33 9.43 -10.21 4.57
CA THR A 33 10.50 -9.25 4.23
C THR A 33 10.46 -8.82 2.77
N ASP A 34 10.09 -9.72 1.85
CA ASP A 34 9.94 -9.37 0.43
C ASP A 34 8.67 -8.58 0.16
N PHE A 35 7.67 -8.69 1.03
CA PHE A 35 6.44 -7.89 0.97
C PHE A 35 6.74 -6.38 1.06
N LEU A 36 7.67 -5.98 1.93
CA LEU A 36 8.01 -4.59 2.22
C LEU A 36 9.12 -4.00 1.34
N ALA A 37 9.62 -4.75 0.35
CA ALA A 37 10.74 -4.35 -0.51
C ALA A 37 10.28 -4.13 -1.97
N PRO A 38 9.48 -3.09 -2.26
CA PRO A 38 9.11 -2.78 -3.64
C PRO A 38 10.35 -2.35 -4.44
N ALA A 39 10.45 -2.80 -5.69
CA ALA A 39 11.60 -2.52 -6.56
C ALA A 39 11.65 -1.07 -7.10
N ASP A 40 10.86 -0.16 -6.54
CA ASP A 40 10.64 1.18 -7.10
C ASP A 40 11.44 2.25 -6.36
N ALA A 41 12.38 2.87 -7.07
CA ALA A 41 13.27 3.89 -6.54
C ALA A 41 12.56 5.19 -6.13
N SER A 42 11.37 5.48 -6.66
CA SER A 42 10.60 6.68 -6.27
C SER A 42 9.92 6.53 -4.90
N LEU A 43 9.71 5.29 -4.45
CA LEU A 43 9.22 4.94 -3.12
C LEU A 43 10.34 4.90 -2.07
N ALA A 44 11.57 5.22 -2.47
CA ALA A 44 12.73 5.28 -1.60
C ALA A 44 12.54 6.21 -0.40
N SER A 45 11.72 7.26 -0.49
CA SER A 45 11.42 8.13 0.66
C SER A 45 10.66 7.39 1.77
N CYS A 46 9.89 6.36 1.43
CA CYS A 46 9.22 5.49 2.39
C CYS A 46 10.12 4.33 2.87
N SER A 47 11.05 3.87 2.02
CA SER A 47 11.86 2.65 2.24
C SER A 47 13.36 2.84 2.55
N ASN A 48 13.97 4.01 2.35
CA ASN A 48 15.40 4.23 2.62
C ASN A 48 15.72 4.57 4.09
N PRO A 49 16.89 4.14 4.58
CA PRO A 49 17.42 4.53 5.88
C PRO A 49 18.10 5.91 5.76
N ALA A 50 17.32 6.98 5.80
CA ALA A 50 17.81 8.34 6.06
C ALA A 50 17.17 8.85 7.37
N PRO A 51 17.71 9.89 8.04
CA PRO A 51 17.78 10.01 9.52
C PRO A 51 16.45 10.18 10.27
N ASN A 52 15.31 10.14 9.57
CA ASN A 52 13.99 9.96 10.14
C ASN A 52 13.43 8.65 9.55
N ALA A 53 13.59 7.55 10.30
CA ALA A 53 13.15 6.21 9.92
C ALA A 53 11.77 6.23 9.24
N GLY A 54 11.73 6.01 7.92
CA GLY A 54 10.46 5.91 7.19
C GLY A 54 9.61 4.77 7.75
N PRO A 55 8.28 4.83 7.66
CA PRO A 55 7.41 3.83 8.27
C PRO A 55 7.71 2.40 7.78
N CYS A 56 8.23 2.23 6.56
CA CYS A 56 8.67 0.92 6.06
C CYS A 56 9.96 0.40 6.71
N THR A 57 10.87 1.29 7.14
CA THR A 57 12.06 0.85 7.89
C THR A 57 11.69 0.33 9.27
N LEU A 58 10.70 0.96 9.93
CA LEU A 58 10.14 0.48 11.19
C LEU A 58 9.41 -0.85 11.02
N ALA A 59 8.58 -0.96 9.97
CA ALA A 59 7.91 -2.20 9.63
C ALA A 59 8.91 -3.34 9.35
N LEU A 60 9.94 -3.06 8.57
CA LEU A 60 10.99 -4.03 8.27
C LEU A 60 11.78 -4.43 9.52
N ALA A 61 12.08 -3.49 10.42
CA ALA A 61 12.71 -3.79 11.70
C ALA A 61 11.84 -4.70 12.57
N ASN A 62 10.53 -4.43 12.66
CA ASN A 62 9.57 -5.25 13.41
C ASN A 62 9.45 -6.65 12.81
N VAL A 63 9.31 -6.77 11.48
CA VAL A 63 9.26 -8.07 10.78
C VAL A 63 10.56 -8.85 10.97
N THR A 64 11.71 -8.19 10.85
CA THR A 64 13.03 -8.83 11.05
C THR A 64 13.22 -9.27 12.50
N ALA A 65 12.75 -8.48 13.47
CA ALA A 65 12.80 -8.83 14.89
C ALA A 65 11.90 -10.04 15.22
N CYS A 66 10.79 -10.21 14.51
CA CYS A 66 9.89 -11.35 14.66
C CYS A 66 10.41 -12.65 14.02
N GLY A 67 11.29 -12.57 13.02
CA GLY A 67 11.84 -13.74 12.36
C GLY A 67 10.76 -14.62 11.74
N THR A 68 10.61 -15.85 12.23
CA THR A 68 9.61 -16.84 11.77
C THR A 68 8.47 -17.05 12.77
N ASP A 69 8.36 -16.20 13.80
CA ASP A 69 7.27 -16.29 14.78
C ASP A 69 6.02 -15.62 14.21
N ASP A 70 5.08 -16.45 13.72
CA ASP A 70 3.80 -16.00 13.19
C ASP A 70 3.00 -15.16 14.20
N GLY A 71 3.13 -15.43 15.51
CA GLY A 71 2.45 -14.64 16.54
C GLY A 71 3.04 -13.24 16.71
N CYS A 72 4.34 -13.09 16.51
CA CYS A 72 5.01 -11.80 16.48
C CYS A 72 4.71 -11.04 15.18
N LEU A 73 4.76 -11.73 14.03
CA LEU A 73 4.44 -11.15 12.72
C LEU A 73 2.98 -10.65 12.68
N CYS A 74 2.06 -11.41 13.26
CA CYS A 74 0.64 -11.09 13.31
C CYS A 74 0.23 -10.31 14.56
N ASN A 75 1.19 -9.74 15.30
CA ASN A 75 0.89 -8.81 16.38
C ASN A 75 0.36 -7.49 15.80
N ASN A 76 -0.62 -6.90 16.47
CA ASN A 76 -1.19 -5.60 16.13
C ASN A 76 -0.12 -4.51 15.92
N ALA A 77 0.94 -4.48 16.73
CA ALA A 77 2.03 -3.50 16.56
C ALA A 77 2.77 -3.65 15.22
N THR A 78 3.07 -4.89 14.82
CA THR A 78 3.74 -5.22 13.56
C THR A 78 2.84 -4.87 12.38
N VAL A 79 1.56 -5.24 12.46
CA VAL A 79 0.57 -4.97 11.43
C VAL A 79 0.36 -3.47 11.23
N LEU A 80 0.20 -2.70 12.31
CA LEU A 80 0.05 -1.25 12.23
C LEU A 80 1.28 -0.59 11.60
N SER A 81 2.48 -1.11 11.88
CA SER A 81 3.70 -0.61 11.20
C SER A 81 3.70 -0.92 9.70
N ILE A 82 3.18 -2.07 9.28
CA ILE A 82 3.02 -2.43 7.87
C ILE A 82 1.98 -1.53 7.20
N VAL A 83 0.81 -1.31 7.83
CA VAL A 83 -0.21 -0.38 7.32
C VAL A 83 0.38 1.02 7.15
N ALA A 84 1.12 1.54 8.14
CA ALA A 84 1.76 2.85 8.04
C ALA A 84 2.78 2.93 6.88
N CYS A 85 3.46 1.83 6.58
CA CYS A 85 4.37 1.74 5.43
C CYS A 85 3.59 1.83 4.12
N GLU A 86 2.52 1.03 3.96
CA GLU A 86 1.65 1.06 2.79
C GLU A 86 0.99 2.43 2.60
N GLU A 87 0.59 3.10 3.68
CA GLU A 87 0.01 4.44 3.68
C GLU A 87 0.99 5.48 3.11
N CYS A 88 2.27 5.38 3.48
CA CYS A 88 3.33 6.21 2.92
C CYS A 88 3.48 5.97 1.42
N MET A 89 3.51 4.69 1.00
CA MET A 89 3.65 4.33 -0.40
C MET A 89 2.48 4.85 -1.24
N PHE A 90 1.26 4.66 -0.76
CA PHE A 90 0.06 5.15 -1.42
C PHE A 90 0.05 6.67 -1.54
N THR A 91 0.45 7.38 -0.47
CA THR A 91 0.56 8.85 -0.48
C THR A 91 1.57 9.34 -1.53
N GLN A 92 2.72 8.67 -1.67
CA GLN A 92 3.70 9.02 -2.71
C GLN A 92 3.16 8.75 -4.12
N LEU A 93 2.51 7.60 -4.34
CA LEU A 93 1.89 7.27 -5.64
C LEU A 93 0.83 8.30 -6.04
N VAL A 94 0.06 8.78 -5.06
CA VAL A 94 -0.93 9.86 -5.23
C VAL A 94 -0.24 11.18 -5.58
N ASN A 95 0.82 11.56 -4.87
CA ASN A 95 1.58 12.79 -5.16
C ASN A 95 2.22 12.76 -6.55
N ASP A 96 2.74 11.61 -6.94
CA ASP A 96 3.33 11.39 -8.26
C ASP A 96 2.28 11.22 -9.38
N ASN A 97 0.98 11.16 -9.02
CA ASN A 97 -0.14 10.87 -9.90
C ASN A 97 0.12 9.66 -10.82
N ARG A 98 0.67 8.59 -10.24
CA ARG A 98 1.04 7.38 -10.98
C ARG A 98 0.43 6.14 -10.36
N ARG A 99 0.21 5.13 -11.20
CA ARG A 99 -0.21 3.81 -10.73
C ARG A 99 0.99 3.06 -10.17
N PRO A 100 0.78 2.24 -9.12
CA PRO A 100 1.82 1.35 -8.64
C PRO A 100 2.29 0.42 -9.77
N SER A 101 3.60 0.36 -9.97
CA SER A 101 4.26 -0.58 -10.89
C SER A 101 4.37 -1.98 -10.28
N ASP A 102 4.49 -2.04 -8.94
CA ASP A 102 4.49 -3.26 -8.15
C ASP A 102 3.14 -3.40 -7.41
N PRO A 103 2.43 -4.53 -7.56
CA PRO A 103 1.18 -4.79 -6.84
C PRO A 103 1.31 -4.87 -5.32
N ARG A 104 2.53 -4.90 -4.78
CA ARG A 104 2.79 -4.82 -3.33
C ARG A 104 2.72 -3.41 -2.78
N ALA A 105 2.96 -2.39 -3.60
CA ALA A 105 3.18 -1.03 -3.12
C ALA A 105 1.88 -0.21 -3.07
N GLY A 106 1.50 0.22 -1.87
CA GLY A 106 0.38 1.14 -1.64
C GLY A 106 -0.96 0.57 -2.07
N GLN A 107 -1.23 -0.71 -1.75
CA GLN A 107 -2.50 -1.37 -2.12
C GLN A 107 -3.25 -1.97 -0.93
N THR A 108 -4.56 -1.73 -0.91
CA THR A 108 -5.48 -2.32 0.08
C THR A 108 -5.55 -3.85 -0.03
N SER A 109 -5.38 -4.38 -1.25
CA SER A 109 -5.29 -5.82 -1.52
C SER A 109 -4.08 -6.47 -0.87
N ALA A 110 -2.96 -5.75 -0.76
CA ALA A 110 -1.73 -6.23 -0.11
C ALA A 110 -1.93 -6.32 1.41
N ILE A 111 -2.53 -5.30 2.04
CA ILE A 111 -2.89 -5.31 3.47
C ILE A 111 -3.90 -6.44 3.77
N ALA A 112 -4.92 -6.59 2.93
CA ALA A 112 -5.93 -7.64 3.07
C ALA A 112 -5.30 -9.05 2.95
N ALA A 113 -4.34 -9.25 2.04
CA ALA A 113 -3.60 -10.49 1.91
C ALA A 113 -2.77 -10.80 3.15
N TYR A 114 -2.13 -9.79 3.75
CA TYR A 114 -1.39 -9.95 5.01
C TYR A 114 -2.31 -10.36 6.17
N GLY A 115 -3.46 -9.68 6.33
CA GLY A 115 -4.46 -10.04 7.34
C GLY A 115 -5.04 -11.45 7.15
N ALA A 116 -5.26 -11.86 5.90
CA ALA A 116 -5.70 -13.22 5.58
C ALA A 116 -4.62 -14.25 5.94
N ALA A 117 -3.35 -13.98 5.65
CA ALA A 117 -2.24 -14.86 6.02
C ALA A 117 -2.16 -15.05 7.54
N CYS A 118 -2.33 -13.98 8.31
CA CYS A 118 -2.35 -14.06 9.77
C CYS A 118 -3.54 -14.86 10.32
N THR A 119 -4.70 -14.75 9.68
CA THR A 119 -5.87 -15.55 10.04
C THR A 119 -5.61 -17.05 9.80
N VAL A 120 -4.92 -17.39 8.70
CA VAL A 120 -4.49 -18.78 8.42
C VAL A 120 -3.49 -19.30 9.46
N ALA A 121 -2.65 -18.42 10.01
CA ALA A 121 -1.73 -18.74 11.10
C ALA A 121 -2.40 -18.79 12.49
N ASN A 122 -3.75 -18.80 12.58
CA ASN A 122 -4.53 -18.75 13.82
C ASN A 122 -4.35 -17.47 14.65
N HIS A 123 -3.90 -16.38 14.04
CA HIS A 123 -3.80 -15.07 14.68
C HIS A 123 -4.90 -14.15 14.13
N THR A 124 -5.82 -13.75 15.01
CA THR A 124 -6.87 -12.78 14.66
C THR A 124 -6.33 -11.37 14.89
N ILE A 125 -6.08 -10.65 13.80
CA ILE A 125 -5.81 -9.22 13.87
C ILE A 125 -7.13 -8.50 13.70
N ALA A 126 -7.48 -7.67 14.68
CA ALA A 126 -8.63 -6.80 14.59
C ALA A 126 -8.27 -5.55 13.76
N LEU A 127 -7.95 -5.72 12.47
CA LEU A 127 -7.92 -4.56 11.57
C LEU A 127 -9.36 -4.14 11.31
N THR A 128 -9.66 -2.90 11.65
CA THR A 128 -10.87 -2.22 11.23
C THR A 128 -10.85 -2.00 9.72
N LYS A 129 -12.01 -1.86 9.09
CA LYS A 129 -12.09 -1.58 7.65
C LYS A 129 -11.35 -0.30 7.27
N ASP A 130 -11.25 0.65 8.20
CA ASP A 130 -10.56 1.92 8.00
C ASP A 130 -9.03 1.76 8.03
N GLU A 131 -8.49 0.74 8.70
CA GLU A 131 -7.05 0.41 8.69
C GLU A 131 -6.65 -0.42 7.46
N ILE A 132 -7.60 -1.11 6.83
CA ILE A 132 -7.39 -1.84 5.57
C ILE A 132 -7.55 -0.91 4.36
N ALA A 133 -8.42 0.10 4.49
CA ALA A 133 -8.65 1.10 3.47
C ALA A 133 -7.62 2.23 3.62
N LEU A 134 -6.53 2.15 2.84
CA LEU A 134 -5.59 3.25 2.65
C LEU A 134 -6.36 4.57 2.48
N THR A 135 -6.11 5.52 3.36
CA THR A 135 -6.82 6.79 3.35
C THR A 135 -6.31 7.65 2.21
N VAL A 136 -7.25 8.31 1.55
CA VAL A 136 -6.93 9.25 0.49
C VAL A 136 -6.27 10.48 1.13
N PRO A 137 -5.07 10.88 0.68
CA PRO A 137 -4.41 12.06 1.19
C PRO A 137 -5.28 13.30 1.02
N SER A 138 -5.26 14.21 2.00
CA SER A 138 -6.05 15.46 1.96
C SER A 138 -5.78 16.35 0.74
N ASN A 139 -4.66 16.14 0.05
CA ASN A 139 -4.24 16.84 -1.16
C ASN A 139 -4.63 16.14 -2.47
N TRP A 140 -5.36 15.02 -2.42
CA TRP A 140 -5.85 14.34 -3.61
C TRP A 140 -7.18 14.93 -4.07
N ASP A 141 -7.19 15.46 -5.28
CA ASP A 141 -8.37 16.12 -5.87
C ASP A 141 -9.33 15.12 -6.56
N GLY A 142 -9.02 13.82 -6.53
CA GLY A 142 -9.86 12.80 -7.17
C GLY A 142 -9.64 12.66 -8.67
N PRO A 143 -10.23 11.61 -9.30
CA PRO A 143 -10.12 11.39 -10.74
C PRO A 143 -10.79 12.48 -11.58
N PHE A 144 -11.64 13.29 -10.95
CA PHE A 144 -12.32 14.44 -11.53
C PHE A 144 -11.93 15.75 -10.85
N GLY A 145 -10.74 15.80 -10.23
CA GLY A 145 -10.25 16.98 -9.52
C GLY A 145 -10.54 18.24 -10.29
N GLN A 146 -11.52 18.98 -9.76
CA GLN A 146 -11.81 20.29 -10.28
C GLN A 146 -10.68 21.16 -9.76
N GLY A 147 -9.55 21.15 -10.47
CA GLY A 147 -8.45 22.10 -10.30
C GLY A 147 -8.85 23.54 -10.63
N LEU A 148 -10.15 23.85 -10.56
CA LEU A 148 -10.70 25.17 -10.65
C LEU A 148 -10.68 25.73 -9.23
N THR A 149 -9.96 26.85 -9.10
CA THR A 149 -10.15 27.72 -7.94
C THR A 149 -11.63 28.09 -7.83
N THR A 150 -12.10 28.52 -6.66
CA THR A 150 -13.49 28.96 -6.46
C THR A 150 -13.95 29.94 -7.55
N LEU A 151 -13.05 30.82 -8.01
CA LEU A 151 -13.27 31.73 -9.13
C LEU A 151 -13.45 31.01 -10.47
N GLY A 152 -12.60 30.03 -10.78
CA GLY A 152 -12.76 29.20 -11.98
C GLY A 152 -14.11 28.48 -12.01
N THR A 153 -14.53 27.92 -10.88
CA THR A 153 -15.82 27.21 -10.78
C THR A 153 -16.99 28.16 -11.03
N VAL A 154 -16.96 29.37 -10.46
CA VAL A 154 -18.01 30.37 -10.69
C VAL A 154 -18.10 30.76 -12.17
N VAL A 155 -16.97 31.01 -12.82
CA VAL A 155 -16.95 31.40 -14.25
C VAL A 155 -17.48 30.28 -15.14
N THR A 156 -17.07 29.04 -14.89
CA THR A 156 -17.50 27.89 -15.70
C THR A 156 -18.97 27.56 -15.51
N VAL A 157 -19.48 27.62 -14.28
CA VAL A 157 -20.92 27.45 -13.98
C VAL A 157 -21.75 28.56 -14.61
N ALA A 158 -21.29 29.82 -14.52
CA ALA A 158 -21.98 30.95 -15.14
C ALA A 158 -22.05 30.81 -16.66
N ALA A 159 -20.92 30.48 -17.31
CA ALA A 159 -20.88 30.25 -18.75
C ALA A 159 -21.81 29.10 -19.18
N GLY A 160 -21.80 27.98 -18.46
CA GLY A 160 -22.70 26.86 -18.70
C GLY A 160 -24.17 27.25 -18.52
N ALA A 161 -24.50 28.05 -17.51
CA ALA A 161 -25.85 28.54 -17.28
C ALA A 161 -26.33 29.47 -18.41
N PHE A 162 -25.48 30.42 -18.86
CA PHE A 162 -25.84 31.32 -19.96
C PHE A 162 -26.04 30.57 -21.28
N ILE A 163 -25.17 29.62 -21.60
CA ILE A 163 -25.30 28.80 -22.80
C ILE A 163 -26.53 27.89 -22.70
N GLY A 164 -26.75 27.25 -21.55
CA GLY A 164 -27.89 26.36 -21.32
C GLY A 164 -29.24 27.10 -21.41
N VAL A 165 -29.36 28.24 -20.74
CA VAL A 165 -30.57 29.09 -20.82
C VAL A 165 -30.76 29.58 -22.25
N GLY A 166 -29.69 30.03 -22.92
CA GLY A 166 -29.73 30.45 -24.32
C GLY A 166 -30.26 29.34 -25.23
N MET A 167 -29.73 28.12 -25.12
CA MET A 167 -30.20 26.96 -25.90
C MET A 167 -31.66 26.61 -25.60
N ILE A 168 -32.08 26.62 -24.33
CA ILE A 168 -33.48 26.38 -23.94
C ILE A 168 -34.40 27.44 -24.56
N THR A 169 -34.02 28.72 -24.51
CA THR A 169 -34.83 29.77 -25.13
C THR A 169 -34.92 29.61 -26.64
N VAL A 170 -33.82 29.30 -27.33
CA VAL A 170 -33.85 29.06 -28.79
C VAL A 170 -34.75 27.89 -29.15
N VAL A 171 -34.65 26.75 -28.43
CA VAL A 171 -35.48 25.57 -28.70
C VAL A 171 -36.97 25.82 -28.43
N ASN A 172 -37.31 26.62 -27.42
CA ASN A 172 -38.71 26.89 -27.07
C ASN A 172 -39.32 28.10 -27.83
N THR A 173 -38.52 28.84 -28.59
CA THR A 173 -38.98 29.99 -29.40
C THR A 173 -38.88 29.74 -30.91
N MET A 174 -38.37 28.57 -31.30
CA MET A 174 -38.59 27.95 -32.62
C MET A 174 -39.91 27.18 -32.62
#